data_AF-A0A177F1S6-F1
#
_entry.id   AF-A0A177F1S6-F1
#
_cell.length_a   1.000
_cell.length_b   1.000
_cell.length_c   1.000
_cell.angle_alpha   90.00
_cell.angle_beta   90.00
_cell.angle_gamma   90.00
#
_symmetry.space_group_name_H-M   'P 1'
#
loop_
_entity.id
_entity.type
_entity.pdbx_description
1 polymer ?
#
loop_
_entity_poly.entity_id
_entity_poly.type
_entity_poly.pdbx_seq_one_letter_code
_entity_poly.pdbx_strand_id
1 'polypeptide(L)'
;MLGDNPGFQEIREMIVGQDKSWPPPVFTHGDLNPFNIMLRGDRVVGLIDWECAGWYPYYWEYTAVWLGSAARTSWRDDVDSFLEPFPDELKMETTPQRWWGEFLVSERFQIESKLRQIELEMSVIS
;
A
#
# COMPACT_ATOMS: atom_id res chain seq x y z
N MET A 1 -16.32 -21.10 15.94
CA MET A 1 -16.87 -19.74 15.75
C MET A 1 -15.73 -18.74 15.49
N LEU A 2 -14.91 -19.00 14.46
CA LEU A 2 -13.84 -18.07 14.02
C LEU A 2 -14.18 -17.40 12.68
N GLY A 3 -15.28 -17.80 12.04
CA GLY A 3 -15.77 -17.21 10.79
C GLY A 3 -16.36 -15.81 10.93
N ASP A 4 -16.57 -15.33 12.16
CA ASP A 4 -17.23 -14.05 12.45
C ASP A 4 -16.26 -12.95 12.91
N ASN A 5 -14.94 -13.19 12.87
CA ASN A 5 -13.97 -12.15 13.18
C ASN A 5 -13.75 -11.26 11.94
N PRO A 6 -14.13 -9.97 12.00
CA PRO A 6 -14.12 -9.06 10.85
C PRO A 6 -12.71 -8.90 10.23
N GLY A 7 -11.65 -9.09 11.01
CA GLY A 7 -10.28 -9.03 10.49
C GLY A 7 -9.93 -10.14 9.50
N PHE A 8 -10.47 -11.35 9.70
CA PHE A 8 -10.23 -12.47 8.77
C PHE A 8 -10.98 -12.27 7.45
N GLN A 9 -12.13 -11.59 7.47
CA GLN A 9 -12.85 -11.23 6.26
C GLN A 9 -12.05 -10.22 5.42
N GLU A 10 -11.51 -9.17 6.04
CA GLU A 10 -10.65 -8.18 5.35
C GLU A 10 -9.42 -8.85 4.70
N ILE A 11 -8.80 -9.80 5.39
CA ILE A 11 -7.64 -10.55 4.86
C ILE A 11 -8.03 -11.42 3.66
N ARG A 12 -9.17 -12.12 3.74
CA ARG A 12 -9.67 -12.93 2.62
C ARG A 12 -9.99 -12.10 1.40
N GLU A 13 -10.67 -10.96 1.58
CA GLU A 13 -10.99 -10.03 0.49
C GLU A 13 -9.71 -9.52 -0.19
N MET A 14 -8.69 -9.19 0.59
CA MET A 14 -7.38 -8.77 0.07
C MET A 14 -6.67 -9.89 -0.70
N ILE A 15 -6.64 -11.12 -0.19
CA ILE A 15 -6.05 -12.28 -0.91
C ILE A 15 -6.76 -12.50 -2.25
N VAL A 16 -8.10 -12.50 -2.26
CA VAL A 16 -8.90 -12.67 -3.48
C VAL A 16 -8.68 -11.51 -4.46
N GLY A 17 -8.56 -10.27 -3.94
CA GLY A 17 -8.26 -9.10 -4.76
C GLY A 17 -6.89 -9.14 -5.43
N GLN A 18 -5.90 -9.77 -4.77
CA GLN A 18 -4.56 -9.98 -5.31
C GLN A 18 -4.49 -11.14 -6.31
N ASP A 19 -5.30 -12.18 -6.12
CA ASP A 19 -5.39 -13.37 -6.98
C ASP A 19 -6.23 -13.11 -8.25
N LYS A 20 -5.86 -12.08 -9.01
CA LYS A 20 -6.44 -11.75 -10.31
C LYS A 20 -5.36 -11.59 -11.37
N SER A 21 -5.76 -11.68 -12.64
CA SER A 21 -4.85 -11.36 -13.74
C SER A 21 -4.59 -9.86 -13.76
N TRP A 22 -3.33 -9.47 -13.57
CA TRP A 22 -2.92 -8.08 -13.58
C TRP A 22 -2.50 -7.60 -14.98
N PRO A 23 -2.77 -6.34 -15.34
CA PRO A 23 -2.12 -5.70 -16.47
C PRO A 23 -0.59 -5.69 -16.31
N PRO A 24 0.16 -5.46 -17.40
CA PRO A 24 1.60 -5.23 -17.30
C PRO A 24 1.93 -4.11 -16.32
N PRO A 25 3.06 -4.23 -15.59
CA PRO A 25 3.48 -3.19 -14.66
C PRO A 25 3.81 -1.89 -15.41
N VAL A 26 3.71 -0.78 -14.69
CA VAL A 26 4.10 0.56 -15.16
C VAL A 26 5.26 1.06 -14.32
N PHE A 27 6.05 1.97 -14.88
CA PHE A 27 7.12 2.61 -14.14
C PHE A 27 6.55 3.69 -13.22
N THR A 28 6.73 3.55 -11.91
CA THR A 28 6.23 4.49 -10.90
C THR A 28 7.39 5.13 -10.14
N HIS A 29 7.15 6.32 -9.59
CA HIS A 29 8.08 7.04 -8.72
C HIS A 29 8.20 6.36 -7.35
N GLY A 30 7.09 5.90 -6.77
CA GLY A 30 7.06 5.15 -5.52
C GLY A 30 7.15 5.99 -4.24
N ASP A 31 7.61 7.24 -4.33
CA ASP A 31 7.55 8.26 -3.24
C ASP A 31 7.17 9.66 -3.76
N LEU A 32 6.04 9.79 -4.45
CA LEU A 32 5.59 11.08 -5.01
C LEU A 32 5.00 12.00 -3.92
N ASN A 33 5.89 12.57 -3.11
CA ASN A 33 5.57 13.56 -2.09
C ASN A 33 5.77 14.99 -2.63
N PRO A 34 5.18 16.03 -2.01
CA PRO A 34 5.33 17.42 -2.47
C PRO A 34 6.78 17.93 -2.49
N PHE A 35 7.64 17.40 -1.62
CA PHE A 35 9.06 17.80 -1.54
C PHE A 35 9.88 17.24 -2.70
N ASN A 36 9.38 16.19 -3.35
CA ASN A 36 9.97 15.55 -4.52
C ASN A 36 9.49 16.18 -5.83
N ILE A 37 8.64 17.22 -5.78
CA ILE A 37 8.14 17.96 -6.94
C ILE A 37 8.77 19.36 -6.97
N MET A 38 9.58 19.63 -7.99
CA MET A 38 10.18 20.94 -8.19
C MET A 38 9.25 21.88 -8.96
N LEU A 39 9.04 23.08 -8.42
CA LEU A 39 8.23 24.14 -9.04
C LEU A 39 9.09 25.32 -9.48
N ARG A 40 8.72 25.94 -10.61
CA ARG A 40 9.19 27.27 -11.03
C ARG A 40 7.96 28.13 -11.31
N GLY A 41 7.59 28.97 -10.35
CA GLY A 41 6.30 29.66 -10.38
C GLY A 41 5.17 28.65 -10.20
N ASP A 42 4.23 28.63 -11.14
CA ASP A 42 3.07 27.73 -11.20
C ASP A 42 3.32 26.45 -12.04
N ARG A 43 4.56 26.25 -12.52
CA ARG A 43 4.92 25.11 -13.38
C ARG A 43 5.74 24.09 -12.65
N VAL A 44 5.35 22.82 -12.78
CA VAL A 44 6.20 21.67 -12.44
C VAL A 44 7.36 21.61 -13.42
N VAL A 45 8.59 21.61 -12.91
CA VAL A 45 9.83 21.60 -13.70
C VAL A 45 10.66 20.33 -13.52
N GLY A 46 10.32 19.48 -12.56
CA GLY A 46 11.01 18.22 -12.37
C GLY A 46 10.46 17.40 -11.20
N LEU A 47 10.76 16.11 -11.24
CA LEU A 47 10.61 15.17 -10.14
C LEU A 47 12.01 14.73 -9.72
N ILE A 48 12.25 14.66 -8.42
CA ILE A 48 13.52 14.22 -7.82
C ILE A 48 13.26 13.04 -6.89
N ASP A 49 14.34 12.41 -6.41
CA ASP A 49 14.27 11.33 -5.42
C ASP A 49 13.66 10.02 -5.92
N TRP A 50 14.19 9.54 -7.05
CA TRP A 50 13.76 8.31 -7.74
C TRP A 50 14.29 7.00 -7.10
N GLU A 51 14.79 7.02 -5.87
CA GLU A 51 15.40 5.82 -5.26
C GLU A 51 14.38 4.71 -4.96
N CYS A 52 13.10 5.07 -4.80
CA CYS A 52 11.97 4.15 -4.62
C CYS A 52 11.29 3.75 -5.93
N ALA A 53 11.82 4.21 -7.07
CA ALA A 53 11.17 4.00 -8.37
C ALA A 53 11.36 2.58 -8.89
N GLY A 54 10.37 2.10 -9.65
CA GLY A 54 10.40 0.75 -10.18
C GLY A 54 9.20 0.40 -11.05
N TRP A 55 9.16 -0.86 -11.48
CA TRP A 55 8.05 -1.42 -12.25
C TRP A 55 7.05 -2.07 -11.29
N TYR A 56 5.92 -1.40 -11.08
CA TYR A 56 4.91 -1.79 -10.12
C TYR A 56 3.53 -1.91 -10.78
N PRO A 57 2.52 -2.49 -10.10
CA PRO A 57 1.15 -2.48 -10.59
C PRO A 57 0.67 -1.07 -10.96
N TYR A 58 -0.25 -0.96 -11.92
CA TYR A 58 -0.71 0.33 -12.45
C TYR A 58 -1.28 1.29 -11.40
N TYR A 59 -1.79 0.76 -10.29
CA TYR A 59 -2.39 1.53 -9.20
C TYR A 59 -1.35 2.02 -8.16
N TRP A 60 -0.10 1.58 -8.26
CA TRP A 60 0.86 1.66 -7.16
C TRP A 60 1.20 3.10 -6.74
N GLU A 61 1.33 4.03 -7.69
CA GLU A 61 1.59 5.44 -7.37
C GLU A 61 0.48 6.04 -6.51
N TYR A 62 -0.79 5.77 -6.86
CA TYR A 62 -1.94 6.24 -6.11
C TYR A 62 -1.92 5.73 -4.66
N THR A 63 -1.75 4.41 -4.50
CA THR A 63 -1.78 3.78 -3.18
C THR A 63 -0.57 4.18 -2.34
N ALA A 64 0.62 4.33 -2.95
CA ALA A 64 1.83 4.76 -2.28
C ALA A 64 1.70 6.20 -1.75
N VAL A 65 1.22 7.13 -2.58
CA VAL A 65 0.98 8.52 -2.16
C VAL A 65 -0.04 8.59 -1.02
N TRP A 66 -1.16 7.89 -1.16
CA TRP A 66 -2.22 7.92 -0.15
C TRP A 66 -1.72 7.39 1.20
N LEU A 67 -1.07 6.22 1.20
CA LEU A 67 -0.61 5.55 2.41
C LEU A 67 0.62 6.24 3.03
N GLY A 68 1.56 6.70 2.20
CA GLY A 68 2.74 7.48 2.63
C GLY A 68 2.39 8.87 3.18
N SER A 69 1.19 9.37 2.90
CA SER A 69 0.72 10.69 3.31
C SER A 69 -0.24 10.65 4.49
N ALA A 70 -0.25 9.58 5.29
CA ALA A 70 -1.11 9.45 6.46
C ALA A 70 -1.02 10.64 7.44
N ALA A 71 0.15 11.27 7.57
CA ALA A 71 0.36 12.46 8.40
C ALA A 71 0.12 13.80 7.66
N ARG A 72 -0.09 13.78 6.34
CA ARG A 72 -0.24 14.96 5.47
C ARG A 72 -1.61 14.92 4.78
N THR A 73 -2.66 15.13 5.55
CA THR A 73 -4.04 15.01 5.08
C THR A 73 -4.33 15.89 3.87
N SER A 74 -3.82 17.13 3.82
CA SER A 74 -4.03 18.03 2.67
C SER A 74 -3.48 17.46 1.36
N TRP A 75 -2.31 16.84 1.38
CA TRP A 75 -1.74 16.23 0.16
C TRP A 75 -2.53 15.01 -0.28
N ARG A 76 -3.01 14.24 0.69
CA ARG A 76 -3.86 13.08 0.45
C ARG A 76 -5.24 13.47 -0.06
N ASP A 77 -5.81 14.57 0.41
CA ASP A 77 -7.11 15.07 -0.05
C ASP A 77 -7.03 15.54 -1.52
N ASP A 78 -5.86 16.00 -1.95
CA ASP A 78 -5.61 16.46 -3.31
C ASP A 78 -5.20 15.34 -4.28
N VAL A 79 -4.90 14.12 -3.81
CA VAL A 79 -4.34 13.04 -4.65
C VAL A 79 -5.24 12.68 -5.83
N ASP A 80 -6.55 12.66 -5.62
CA ASP A 80 -7.56 12.36 -6.65
C ASP A 80 -7.63 13.45 -7.75
N SER A 81 -7.03 14.62 -7.52
CA SER A 81 -6.99 15.71 -8.51
C SER A 81 -5.89 15.53 -9.57
N PHE A 82 -4.88 14.72 -9.30
CA PHE A 82 -3.73 14.53 -10.19
C PHE A 82 -3.34 13.06 -10.44
N LEU A 83 -3.90 12.10 -9.70
CA LEU A 83 -3.79 10.66 -9.97
C LEU A 83 -5.18 10.05 -10.16
N GLU A 84 -5.25 8.99 -10.96
CA GLU A 84 -6.47 8.20 -11.11
C GLU A 84 -6.78 7.46 -9.78
N PRO A 85 -8.00 7.61 -9.22
CA PRO A 85 -8.35 6.94 -7.98
C PRO A 85 -8.56 5.44 -8.14
N PHE A 86 -7.92 4.64 -7.27
CA PHE A 86 -8.08 3.19 -7.20
C PHE A 86 -8.51 2.75 -5.80
N PRO A 87 -9.79 2.96 -5.41
CA PRO A 87 -10.26 2.73 -4.04
C PRO A 87 -10.24 1.25 -3.64
N ASP A 88 -10.50 0.33 -4.58
CA ASP A 88 -10.48 -1.11 -4.30
C ASP A 88 -9.04 -1.60 -4.07
N GLU A 89 -8.11 -1.18 -4.93
CA GLU A 89 -6.68 -1.45 -4.76
C GLU A 89 -6.11 -0.76 -3.50
N LEU A 90 -6.55 0.45 -3.17
CA LEU A 90 -6.17 1.12 -1.93
C LEU A 90 -6.65 0.36 -0.70
N LYS A 91 -7.90 -0.13 -0.70
CA LYS A 91 -8.39 -1.00 0.38
C LYS A 91 -7.55 -2.27 0.47
N MET A 92 -7.22 -2.87 -0.67
CA MET A 92 -6.35 -4.04 -0.76
C MET A 92 -4.95 -3.78 -0.19
N GLU A 93 -4.33 -2.63 -0.45
CA GLU A 93 -3.00 -2.27 0.08
C GLU A 93 -3.03 -1.78 1.55
N THR A 94 -4.16 -1.26 2.01
CA THR A 94 -4.33 -0.82 3.41
C THR A 94 -4.34 -2.01 4.36
N THR A 95 -4.98 -3.12 3.98
CA THR A 95 -5.05 -4.32 4.84
C THR A 95 -3.64 -4.80 5.20
N PRO A 96 -2.70 -4.99 4.26
CA PRO A 96 -1.35 -5.37 4.61
C PRO A 96 -0.62 -4.41 5.53
N GLN A 97 -0.77 -3.10 5.34
CA GLN A 97 -0.15 -2.12 6.25
C GLN A 97 -0.78 -2.14 7.65
N ARG A 98 -2.08 -2.42 7.77
CA ARG A 98 -2.75 -2.54 9.07
C ARG A 98 -2.27 -3.75 9.86
N TRP A 99 -2.13 -4.90 9.18
CA TRP A 99 -1.81 -6.18 9.83
C TRP A 99 -0.30 -6.44 9.92
N TRP A 100 0.46 -6.00 8.91
CA TRP A 100 1.91 -6.23 8.79
C TRP A 100 2.72 -4.93 8.68
N GLY A 101 2.15 -3.74 8.82
CA GLY A 101 2.91 -2.48 8.73
C GLY A 101 4.03 -2.36 9.77
N GLU A 102 3.82 -2.87 10.98
CA GLU A 102 4.90 -2.97 11.99
C GLU A 102 6.02 -3.93 11.58
N PHE A 103 5.75 -4.93 10.74
CA PHE A 103 6.75 -5.91 10.30
C PHE A 103 7.71 -5.34 9.26
N LEU A 104 7.28 -4.34 8.49
CA LEU A 104 8.15 -3.64 7.54
C LEU A 104 9.10 -2.65 8.21
N VAL A 105 8.84 -2.32 9.49
CA VAL A 105 9.62 -1.36 10.29
C VAL A 105 10.37 -2.03 11.44
N SER A 106 10.07 -3.29 11.80
CA SER A 106 10.67 -3.99 12.94
C SER A 106 11.56 -5.18 12.54
N GLU A 107 12.62 -5.37 13.32
CA GLU A 107 13.64 -6.40 13.12
C GLU A 107 13.07 -7.81 12.96
N ARG A 108 13.79 -8.62 12.18
CA ARG A 108 13.52 -10.02 11.73
C ARG A 108 12.91 -10.97 12.80
N PHE A 109 13.14 -10.71 14.07
CA PHE A 109 12.66 -11.52 15.20
C PHE A 109 11.15 -11.41 15.46
N GLN A 110 10.52 -10.25 15.21
CA GLN A 110 9.07 -10.11 15.41
C GLN A 110 8.27 -10.78 14.29
N ILE A 111 8.88 -10.89 13.10
CA ILE A 111 8.29 -11.49 11.91
C ILE A 111 8.04 -12.98 12.10
N GLU A 112 9.05 -13.72 12.56
CA GLU A 112 8.94 -15.16 12.79
C GLU A 112 7.91 -15.51 13.88
N SER A 113 7.80 -14.68 14.92
CA SER A 113 6.85 -14.91 16.01
C SER A 113 5.39 -14.73 15.57
N LYS A 114 5.07 -13.66 14.83
CA LYS A 114 3.71 -13.42 14.35
C LYS A 114 3.36 -14.29 13.12
N LEU A 115 4.30 -14.65 12.25
CA LEU A 115 4.06 -15.66 11.19
C LEU A 115 3.69 -17.00 11.81
N ARG A 116 4.40 -17.43 12.86
CA ARG A 116 4.08 -18.65 13.61
C ARG A 116 2.69 -18.57 14.25
N GLN A 117 2.28 -17.38 14.71
CA GLN A 117 0.93 -17.17 15.23
C GLN A 117 -0.14 -17.26 14.14
N ILE A 118 0.10 -16.71 12.96
CA ILE A 118 -0.80 -16.82 11.80
C ILE A 118 -0.88 -18.28 11.31
N GLU A 119 0.25 -18.99 11.20
CA GLU A 119 0.28 -20.41 10.85
C GLU A 119 -0.47 -21.27 11.86
N LEU A 120 -0.32 -20.98 13.16
CA LEU A 120 -1.09 -21.62 14.23
C LEU A 120 -2.59 -21.35 14.05
N GLU A 121 -2.99 -20.10 13.84
CA GLU A 121 -4.39 -19.72 13.65
C GLU A 121 -4.99 -20.32 12.37
N MET A 122 -4.20 -20.46 11.30
CA MET A 122 -4.61 -21.12 10.05
C MET A 122 -4.69 -22.64 10.18
N SER A 123 -3.79 -23.28 10.95
CA SER A 123 -3.76 -24.73 11.17
C SER A 123 -4.92 -25.26 12.03
N VAL A 124 -5.53 -24.40 12.84
CA VAL A 124 -6.69 -24.75 13.69
C VAL A 124 -8.00 -24.73 12.89
N ILE A 125 -7.97 -24.26 11.64
CA ILE A 125 -9.13 -24.10 10.76
C ILE A 125 -9.19 -25.21 9.67
N SER A 126 -8.15 -26.05 9.53
CA SER A 126 -8.14 -27.28 8.69
C SER A 126 -8.51 -28.52 9.48
#